data_AF-A0A485CAZ8-F1
#
_entry.id   AF-A0A485CAZ8-F1
#
_cell.length_a   1.000
_cell.length_b   1.000
_cell.length_c   1.000
_cell.angle_alpha   90.00
_cell.angle_beta   90.00
_cell.angle_gamma   90.00
#
_symmetry.space_group_name_H-M   'P 1'
#
loop_
_entity.id
_entity.type
_entity.pdbx_description
1 polymer ?
#
loop_
_entity_poly.entity_id
_entity_poly.type
_entity_poly.pdbx_seq_one_letter_code
_entity_poly.pdbx_strand_id
1 'polypeptide(L)' 'MVWFMGHDSSKFRITESVFRFGADVRVGDDPREAQLRMIRDGEAMALENHLRLHDENEENQPDSGEEE' A
#
# COMPACT_ATOMS: atom_id res chain seq x y z
N MET A 1 19.90 -7.40 17.59
CA MET A 1 18.59 -8.09 17.71
C MET A 1 18.42 -8.99 16.51
N VAL A 2 18.35 -10.30 16.71
CA VAL A 2 18.17 -11.28 15.64
C VAL A 2 16.68 -11.60 15.55
N TRP A 3 16.11 -11.50 14.36
CA TRP A 3 14.70 -11.79 14.12
C TRP A 3 14.58 -13.11 13.37
N PHE A 4 13.82 -14.05 13.92
CA PHE A 4 13.49 -15.30 13.26
C PHE A 4 12.17 -15.12 12.52
N MET A 5 12.22 -15.24 11.20
CA MET A 5 11.04 -15.21 10.33
C MET A 5 10.48 -16.64 10.30
N GLY A 6 9.30 -16.82 10.89
CA GLY A 6 8.60 -18.10 10.91
C GLY A 6 8.04 -18.47 9.54
N HIS A 7 7.43 -19.65 9.45
CA HIS A 7 6.74 -20.12 8.23
C HIS A 7 5.27 -19.63 8.14
N ASP A 8 4.88 -18.73 9.05
CA ASP A 8 3.59 -18.08 9.10
C ASP A 8 3.66 -16.67 8.48
N SER A 9 2.50 -16.07 8.21
CA SER A 9 2.40 -14.72 7.63
C SER A 9 2.45 -13.61 8.69
N SER A 10 2.73 -13.91 9.96
CA SER A 10 2.64 -12.93 11.05
C SER A 10 3.78 -11.91 11.07
N LYS A 11 4.91 -12.25 10.44
CA LYS A 11 6.10 -11.39 10.36
C LYS A 11 6.64 -11.38 8.94
N PHE A 12 6.87 -10.18 8.43
CA PHE A 12 7.43 -9.98 7.09
C PHE A 12 8.49 -8.87 7.13
N ARG A 13 9.35 -8.89 6.11
CA ARG A 13 10.34 -7.84 5.87
C ARG A 13 9.94 -7.05 4.64
N ILE A 14 9.87 -5.74 4.78
CA ILE A 14 9.71 -4.82 3.67
C ILE A 14 11.07 -4.64 2.99
N THR A 15 11.08 -4.74 1.66
CA THR A 15 12.24 -4.44 0.83
C THR A 15 12.00 -3.14 0.06
N GLU A 16 13.05 -2.61 -0.56
CA GLU A 16 12.99 -1.45 -1.45
C GLU A 16 12.00 -1.62 -2.60
N SER A 17 11.63 -2.87 -2.97
CA SER A 17 10.67 -3.14 -4.03
C SER A 17 9.29 -2.50 -3.78
N VAL A 18 8.95 -2.19 -2.53
CA VAL A 18 7.71 -1.50 -2.17
C VAL A 18 7.65 -0.05 -2.69
N PHE A 19 8.80 0.58 -2.99
CA PHE A 19 8.82 1.94 -3.56
C PHE A 19 8.12 2.05 -4.92
N ARG A 20 7.88 0.94 -5.63
CA ARG A 20 7.08 0.96 -6.88
C ARG A 20 5.60 1.28 -6.66
N PHE A 21 5.08 1.07 -5.45
CA PHE A 21 3.69 1.36 -5.10
C PHE A 21 3.52 2.76 -4.50
N GLY A 22 4.60 3.34 -3.95
CA GLY A 22 4.66 4.77 -3.71
C GLY A 22 4.79 5.45 -5.05
N ALA A 23 3.64 5.77 -5.69
CA ALA A 23 3.60 6.48 -6.95
C ALA A 23 4.63 7.62 -6.96
N ASP A 24 5.22 7.91 -8.13
CA ASP A 24 6.18 9.01 -8.38
C ASP A 24 5.50 10.40 -8.22
N VAL A 25 4.81 10.61 -7.10
CA VAL A 25 4.27 11.88 -6.65
C VAL A 25 5.38 12.55 -5.87
N ARG A 26 6.34 13.08 -6.62
CA ARG A 26 7.33 14.01 -6.07
C ARG A 26 6.57 15.22 -5.52
N VAL A 27 7.12 15.87 -4.49
CA VAL A 27 6.51 17.07 -3.91
C VAL A 27 6.32 18.11 -5.01
N GLY A 28 5.06 18.38 -5.39
CA GLY A 28 4.69 19.36 -6.40
C GLY A 28 4.19 18.82 -7.75
N ASP A 29 4.27 17.51 -8.03
CA ASP A 29 3.68 16.92 -9.26
C ASP A 29 2.15 16.74 -9.11
N ASP A 30 1.35 17.00 -10.17
CA ASP A 30 -0.08 16.61 -10.19
C ASP A 30 -0.15 15.07 -10.20
N PRO A 31 -0.84 14.42 -9.24
CA PRO A 31 -0.94 12.96 -9.18
C PRO A 31 -1.52 12.34 -10.46
N ARG A 32 -2.38 13.05 -11.20
CA ARG A 32 -2.93 12.55 -12.47
C ARG A 32 -1.89 12.55 -13.58
N GLU A 33 -1.06 13.58 -13.65
CA GLU A 33 0.03 13.64 -14.63
C GLU A 33 1.10 12.58 -14.34
N ALA A 34 1.44 12.37 -13.06
CA ALA A 34 2.32 11.29 -12.65
C ALA A 34 1.77 9.91 -13.03
N GLN A 35 0.45 9.69 -12.84
CA GLN A 35 -0.20 8.44 -13.26
C GLN A 35 -0.16 8.23 -14.77
N LEU A 36 -0.45 9.26 -15.56
CA LEU A 36 -0.37 9.18 -17.02
C LEU A 36 1.05 8.92 -17.52
N ARG A 37 2.07 9.46 -16.85
CA ARG A 37 3.49 9.17 -17.11
C ARG A 37 3.81 7.69 -16.85
N MET A 38 3.42 7.17 -15.67
CA MET A 38 3.62 5.75 -15.33
C MET A 38 2.92 4.80 -16.32
N ILE A 39 1.72 5.14 -16.79
CA ILE A 39 1.01 4.35 -17.82
C ILE A 39 1.76 4.39 -19.15
N ARG A 40 2.26 5.56 -19.56
CA ARG A 40 3.04 5.72 -20.80
C ARG A 40 4.34 4.93 -20.78
N ASP A 41 5.04 4.96 -19.66
CA ASP A 41 6.33 4.28 -19.49
C ASP A 41 6.17 2.76 -19.27
N GLY A 42 4.92 2.27 -19.22
CA GLY A 42 4.60 0.85 -19.06
C GLY A 42 4.76 0.35 -17.62
N GLU A 43 4.89 1.25 -16.65
CA GLU A 43 5.02 0.92 -15.23
C GLU A 43 3.66 0.69 -14.55
N ALA A 44 2.59 1.24 -15.11
CA ALA A 44 1.22 1.11 -14.62
C ALA A 44 0.21 0.82 -15.75
N MET A 45 -0.99 0.38 -15.37
CA MET A 45 -2.13 0.20 -16.29
C MET A 45 -3.35 0.95 -15.76
N ALA A 46 -4.17 1.46 -16.67
CA ALA A 46 -5.46 2.04 -16.30
C ALA A 46 -6.37 0.94 -15.75
N LEU A 47 -7.09 1.27 -14.68
CA LEU A 47 -8.03 0.36 -14.07
C LEU A 47 -9.42 0.62 -14.65
N GLU A 48 -9.90 -0.26 -15.53
CA GLU A 48 -11.14 -0.04 -16.30
C GLU A 48 -12.42 -0.21 -15.46
N ASN A 49 -12.36 -1.01 -14.40
CA ASN A 49 -13.39 -1.03 -13.37
C ASN A 49 -12.82 -0.31 -12.16
N HIS A 50 -13.49 0.71 -11.63
CA HIS A 50 -13.20 1.16 -10.26
C HIS A 50 -13.15 -0.10 -9.38
N LEU A 51 -11.95 -0.54 -8.99
CA LEU A 51 -11.77 -1.43 -7.85
C LEU A 51 -12.38 -0.59 -6.73
N ARG A 52 -13.64 -0.86 -6.41
CA ARG A 52 -14.27 -0.41 -5.19
C ARG A 52 -13.52 -1.14 -4.09
N LEU A 53 -12.32 -0.66 -3.79
CA LEU A 53 -11.67 -0.92 -2.53
C LEU A 53 -12.65 -0.31 -1.53
N HIS A 54 -13.44 -1.17 -0.90
CA HIS A 54 -14.24 -0.81 0.26
C HIS A 54 -13.22 -0.44 1.33
N ASP A 55 -12.74 0.81 1.31
CA ASP A 55 -12.19 1.47 2.49
C ASP A 55 -13.38 1.67 3.43
N GLU A 56 -13.91 0.58 3.97
CA GLU A 56 -14.67 0.68 5.21
C GLU A 56 -13.64 1.03 6.27
N ASN A 57 -13.59 2.32 6.60
CA ASN A 57 -13.04 2.85 7.84
C ASN A 57 -12.91 1.77 8.91
N GLU A 58 -11.69 1.31 9.18
CA GLU A 58 -11.32 0.64 10.43
C GLU A 58 -11.36 1.65 11.62
N GLU A 59 -12.28 2.62 11.63
CA GLU A 59 -12.50 3.56 12.73
C GLU A 59 -13.52 3.05 13.75
N ASN A 60 -13.63 1.73 13.94
CA ASN A 60 -14.46 1.21 15.03
C ASN A 60 -13.99 -0.16 15.57
N GLN A 61 -12.69 -0.31 15.84
CA GLN A 61 -12.26 -1.26 16.88
C GLN A 61 -12.44 -0.57 18.24
N PRO A 62 -13.45 -0.94 19.05
CA PRO A 62 -13.38 -0.63 20.47
C PRO A 62 -12.18 -1.38 21.05
N ASP A 63 -11.26 -0.61 21.64
CA ASP A 63 -10.23 -1.09 22.56
C ASP A 63 -10.93 -1.80 23.73
N SER A 64 -11.17 -3.11 23.60
CA SER A 64 -11.61 -3.95 24.71
C SER A 64 -10.37 -4.58 25.34
N GLY A 65 -9.71 -3.79 26.19
CA GLY A 65 -8.86 -4.35 27.23
C GLY A 65 -9.72 -5.11 28.23
N GLU A 66 -9.54 -6.42 28.31
CA GLU A 66 -9.87 -7.19 29.51
C GLU A 66 -8.76 -8.20 29.80
N GLU A 67 -8.33 -8.12 31.05
CA GLU A 67 -7.33 -8.92 31.75
C GLU A 67 -7.84 -10.34 31.99
N GLU A 68 -7.03 -11.37 31.72
CA GLU A 68 -6.82 -12.54 32.63
C GLU A 68 -5.56 -13.34 32.25
#